data_AF-A0A0B8QGZ5-F1
#
_entry.id   AF-A0A0B8QGZ5-F1
#
_cell.length_a   1.000
_cell.length_b   1.000
_cell.length_c   1.000
_cell.angle_alpha   90.00
_cell.angle_beta   90.00
_cell.angle_gamma   90.00
#
_symmetry.space_group_name_H-M   'P 1'
#
loop_
_entity.id
_entity.type
_entity.pdbx_description
1 polymer ?
#
loop_
_entity_poly.entity_id
_entity_poly.type
_entity_poly.pdbx_seq_one_letter_code
_entity_poly.pdbx_strand_id
1 'polypeptide(L)'
;MNKSVITLALIASLFTGTVTAEELSRSVAGRVHQAFELQSNDKNAEAIETLEKVDSSRAFDTSYVQRMLGILYWQEDQMDKAEAALAMSVKTNGLEPEQHIETQRMYADILLSNGKTKQALANYNEVMAQNKTLNVLKADTVQQIWLRIGQANYQMERWKTVLGAVNSYYSAGGKTTVPVLNLRLGAELSLKQWSNALKTTWALRGFEPERESWWTQTINLYLRVGNYSQALATLKQYERAGFELSKTQRA
;
A
#
# COMPACT_ATOMS: atom_id res chain seq x y z
N MET A 1 1.03 27.51 -5.63
CA MET A 1 -0.28 26.84 -5.62
C MET A 1 -0.36 25.90 -4.44
N ASN A 2 -1.17 26.32 -3.46
CA ASN A 2 -1.74 25.68 -2.27
C ASN A 2 -0.93 24.57 -1.56
N LYS A 3 -0.21 25.01 -0.52
CA LYS A 3 0.22 24.16 0.60
C LYS A 3 -1.00 23.95 1.52
N SER A 4 -1.57 22.76 1.52
CA SER A 4 -2.66 22.41 2.44
C SER A 4 -2.09 22.27 3.85
N VAL A 5 -2.52 23.15 4.73
CA VAL A 5 -2.30 23.12 6.18
C VAL A 5 -3.02 21.89 6.74
N ILE A 6 -2.26 20.92 7.27
CA ILE A 6 -2.82 19.83 8.06
C ILE A 6 -2.81 20.29 9.51
N THR A 7 -3.95 20.78 9.97
CA THR A 7 -4.18 21.13 11.37
C THR A 7 -4.33 19.84 12.18
N LEU A 8 -3.42 19.58 13.11
CA LEU A 8 -3.54 18.50 14.08
C LEU A 8 -4.69 18.84 15.05
N ALA A 9 -5.84 18.19 14.89
CA ALA A 9 -6.95 18.30 15.84
C ALA A 9 -6.83 17.17 16.88
N LEU A 10 -6.48 17.55 18.12
CA LEU A 10 -6.55 16.68 19.29
C LEU A 10 -8.04 16.50 19.66
N ILE A 11 -8.59 15.30 19.47
CA ILE A 11 -9.94 14.96 19.96
C ILE A 11 -9.78 14.14 21.23
N ALA A 12 -10.09 14.76 22.37
CA ALA A 12 -10.26 14.07 23.64
C ALA A 12 -11.62 13.34 23.64
N SER A 13 -11.60 12.01 23.61
CA SER A 13 -12.78 11.17 23.88
C SER A 13 -12.56 10.37 25.15
N LEU A 14 -13.46 10.57 26.10
CA LEU A 14 -13.51 9.88 27.39
C LEU A 14 -13.82 8.40 27.19
N PHE A 15 -12.81 7.54 27.38
CA PHE A 15 -13.00 6.12 27.64
C PHE A 15 -12.50 5.82 29.05
N THR A 16 -13.40 5.32 29.90
CA THR A 16 -13.10 4.80 31.23
C THR A 16 -12.52 3.39 31.09
N GLY A 17 -11.23 3.34 30.81
CA GLY A 17 -10.33 2.24 31.10
C GLY A 17 -8.99 2.88 31.41
N THR A 18 -8.40 2.60 32.56
CA THR A 18 -7.03 3.06 32.85
C THR A 18 -6.06 2.22 32.02
N VAL A 19 -6.06 2.43 30.70
CA VAL A 19 -4.89 2.15 29.89
C VAL A 19 -3.93 3.28 30.22
N THR A 20 -3.01 3.01 31.15
CA THR A 20 -1.88 3.91 31.35
C THR A 20 -1.03 3.83 30.10
N ALA A 21 -1.22 4.76 29.17
CA ALA A 21 -0.33 4.90 28.03
C ALA A 21 1.10 5.07 28.57
N GLU A 22 2.04 4.21 28.15
CA GLU A 22 3.42 4.37 28.59
C GLU A 22 3.96 5.73 28.13
N GLU A 23 4.62 6.45 29.04
CA GLU A 23 5.23 7.74 28.76
C GLU A 23 6.74 7.59 28.51
N LEU A 24 7.26 8.45 27.63
CA LEU A 24 8.70 8.56 27.39
C LEU A 24 9.42 8.94 28.68
N SER A 25 10.61 8.39 28.88
CA SER A 25 11.43 8.83 30.01
C SER A 25 11.77 10.30 29.83
N ARG A 26 11.89 11.05 30.93
CA ARG A 26 12.07 12.51 30.89
C ARG A 26 13.23 12.94 29.98
N SER A 27 14.35 12.21 30.01
CA SER A 27 15.52 12.49 29.16
C SER A 27 15.23 12.24 27.67
N VAL A 28 14.53 11.15 27.35
CA VAL A 28 14.14 10.79 25.98
C VAL A 28 13.08 11.76 25.44
N ALA A 29 12.08 12.10 26.26
CA ALA A 29 11.04 13.08 25.92
C ALA A 29 11.64 14.43 25.50
N GLY A 30 12.65 14.92 26.22
CA GLY A 30 13.35 16.16 25.86
C GLY A 30 14.04 16.08 24.50
N ARG A 31 14.71 14.97 24.19
CA ARG A 31 15.38 14.76 22.88
C ARG A 31 14.38 14.60 21.75
N VAL A 32 13.30 13.86 21.97
CA VAL A 32 12.20 13.70 21.01
C VAL A 32 11.55 15.05 20.71
N HIS A 33 11.29 15.86 21.74
CA HIS A 33 10.74 17.20 21.55
C HIS A 33 11.67 18.09 20.72
N GLN A 34 12.96 18.13 21.05
CA GLN A 34 13.96 18.86 20.28
C GLN A 34 14.02 18.38 18.82
N ALA A 35 13.96 17.07 18.59
CA ALA A 35 13.95 16.52 17.24
C ALA A 35 12.69 16.94 16.45
N PHE A 36 11.51 17.03 17.09
CA PHE A 36 10.31 17.56 16.46
C PHE A 36 10.43 19.05 16.11
N GLU A 37 11.03 19.86 16.98
CA GLU A 37 11.30 21.27 16.67
C GLU A 37 12.23 21.42 15.47
N LEU A 38 13.29 20.60 15.40
CA LEU A 38 14.21 20.57 14.26
C LEU A 38 13.49 20.14 12.97
N GLN A 39 12.72 19.06 13.01
CA GLN A 39 11.93 18.60 11.86
C GLN A 39 10.93 19.67 11.39
N SER A 40 10.27 20.39 12.31
CA SER A 40 9.33 21.46 11.97
C SER A 40 9.97 22.66 11.29
N ASN A 41 11.29 22.79 11.40
CA ASN A 41 12.11 23.80 10.74
C ASN A 41 12.90 23.21 9.55
N ASP A 42 12.45 22.09 8.99
CA ASP A 42 13.08 21.38 7.86
C ASP A 42 14.54 20.94 8.11
N LYS A 43 14.94 20.79 9.38
CA LYS A 43 16.30 20.38 9.80
C LYS A 43 16.36 18.89 10.13
N ASN A 44 15.98 18.05 9.19
CA ASN A 44 15.88 16.59 9.39
C ASN A 44 17.22 15.94 9.78
N ALA A 45 18.33 16.38 9.18
CA ALA A 45 19.66 15.85 9.53
C ALA A 45 20.02 16.11 11.00
N GLU A 46 19.72 17.29 11.52
CA GLU A 46 19.97 17.67 12.93
C GLU A 46 19.01 16.91 13.87
N ALA A 47 17.76 16.68 13.44
CA ALA A 47 16.79 15.87 14.18
C ALA A 47 17.27 14.41 14.31
N ILE A 48 17.77 13.83 13.22
CA ILE A 48 18.37 12.49 13.20
C ILE A 48 19.54 12.42 14.18
N GLU A 49 20.51 13.36 14.09
CA GLU A 49 21.67 13.37 14.98
C GLU A 49 21.26 13.48 16.47
N THR A 50 20.20 14.23 16.75
CA THR A 50 19.66 14.38 18.11
C THR A 50 19.10 13.06 18.66
N LEU A 51 18.40 12.30 17.81
CA LEU A 51 17.78 11.02 18.15
C LEU A 51 18.77 9.85 18.17
N GLU A 52 19.78 9.82 17.30
CA GLU A 52 20.84 8.79 17.30
C GLU A 52 21.64 8.78 18.61
N LYS A 53 21.69 9.92 19.31
CA LYS A 53 22.33 10.06 20.63
C LYS A 53 21.46 9.58 21.80
N VAL A 54 20.23 9.13 21.54
CA VAL A 54 19.38 8.54 22.58
C VAL A 54 19.89 7.14 22.88
N ASP A 55 20.32 6.93 24.14
CA ASP A 55 20.57 5.60 24.69
C ASP A 55 19.52 5.35 25.79
N SER A 56 18.67 4.35 25.58
CA SER A 56 17.66 3.91 26.55
C SER A 56 17.52 2.40 26.48
N SER A 57 17.43 1.76 27.64
CA SER A 57 17.13 0.33 27.74
C SER A 57 15.62 0.06 27.87
N ARG A 58 14.78 1.10 27.93
CA ARG A 58 13.32 0.93 28.01
C ARG A 58 12.76 0.57 26.64
N ALA A 59 11.92 -0.46 26.58
CA ALA A 59 11.33 -0.96 25.35
C ALA A 59 10.50 0.12 24.63
N PHE A 60 9.65 0.86 25.37
CA PHE A 60 8.84 1.94 24.81
C PHE A 60 9.69 3.08 24.25
N ASP A 61 10.63 3.62 25.04
CA ASP A 61 11.55 4.67 24.60
C ASP A 61 12.29 4.26 23.31
N THR A 62 12.86 3.05 23.30
CA THR A 62 13.60 2.50 22.16
C THR A 62 12.69 2.39 20.94
N SER A 63 11.52 1.79 21.08
CA SER A 63 10.62 1.57 19.96
C SER A 63 10.10 2.90 19.39
N TYR A 64 9.82 3.88 20.24
CA TYR A 64 9.37 5.21 19.85
C TYR A 64 10.45 5.96 19.06
N VAL A 65 11.67 6.02 19.60
CA VAL A 65 12.80 6.71 18.94
C VAL A 65 13.17 6.04 17.63
N GLN A 66 13.20 4.70 17.60
CA GLN A 66 13.52 3.95 16.38
C GLN A 66 12.43 4.10 15.30
N ARG A 67 11.14 4.20 15.68
CA ARG A 67 10.08 4.56 14.72
C ARG A 67 10.32 5.94 14.11
N MET A 68 10.63 6.94 14.95
CA MET A 68 10.88 8.31 14.50
C MET A 68 12.11 8.42 13.61
N LEU A 69 13.23 7.78 14.00
CA LEU A 69 14.43 7.66 13.17
C LEU A 69 14.11 7.00 11.82
N GLY A 70 13.33 5.91 11.83
CA GLY A 70 12.90 5.23 10.61
C GLY A 70 12.18 6.15 9.62
N ILE A 71 11.25 6.98 10.11
CA ILE A 71 10.52 7.95 9.31
C ILE A 71 11.45 9.05 8.77
N LEU A 72 12.32 9.60 9.62
CA LEU A 72 13.26 10.66 9.21
C LEU A 72 14.28 10.15 8.18
N TYR A 73 14.83 8.95 8.38
CA TYR A 73 15.73 8.35 7.40
C TYR A 73 15.05 8.12 6.05
N TRP A 74 13.77 7.72 6.06
CA TRP A 74 13.02 7.56 4.83
C TRP A 74 12.81 8.90 4.11
N GLN A 75 12.53 9.98 4.85
CA GLN A 75 12.40 11.33 4.30
C GLN A 75 13.71 11.86 3.69
N GLU A 76 14.85 11.46 4.23
CA GLU A 76 16.18 11.81 3.75
C GLU A 76 16.76 10.79 2.75
N ASP A 77 15.92 9.92 2.18
CA ASP A 77 16.30 8.89 1.19
C ASP A 77 17.36 7.87 1.69
N GLN A 78 17.54 7.74 3.01
CA GLN A 78 18.44 6.79 3.66
C GLN A 78 17.73 5.45 3.90
N MET A 79 17.31 4.80 2.81
CA MET A 79 16.42 3.63 2.84
C MET A 79 16.92 2.46 3.72
N ASP A 80 18.22 2.15 3.70
CA ASP A 80 18.78 1.06 4.52
C ASP A 80 18.71 1.37 6.02
N LYS A 81 18.95 2.63 6.40
CA LYS A 81 18.83 3.06 7.80
C LYS A 81 17.37 3.12 8.24
N ALA A 82 16.48 3.57 7.35
CA ALA A 82 15.04 3.56 7.60
C ALA A 82 14.55 2.13 7.87
N GLU A 83 14.97 1.17 7.05
CA GLU A 83 14.67 -0.24 7.23
C GLU A 83 15.16 -0.76 8.59
N ALA A 84 16.43 -0.52 8.91
CA ALA A 84 17.03 -0.99 10.16
C ALA A 84 16.34 -0.42 11.41
N ALA A 85 16.03 0.88 11.39
CA ALA A 85 15.37 1.55 12.52
C ALA A 85 13.92 1.06 12.71
N LEU A 86 13.13 0.96 11.63
CA LEU A 86 11.77 0.42 11.72
C LEU A 86 11.77 -1.05 12.14
N ALA A 87 12.70 -1.87 11.62
CA ALA A 87 12.86 -3.25 12.06
C ALA A 87 13.17 -3.34 13.56
N MET A 88 14.04 -2.48 14.08
CA MET A 88 14.36 -2.44 15.51
C MET A 88 13.15 -2.04 16.35
N SER A 89 12.38 -1.04 15.91
CA SER A 89 11.15 -0.61 16.59
C SER A 89 10.13 -1.74 16.69
N VAL A 90 9.85 -2.42 15.57
CA VAL A 90 8.93 -3.57 15.53
C VAL A 90 9.45 -4.71 16.41
N LYS A 91 10.73 -5.07 16.29
CA LYS A 91 11.33 -6.15 17.08
C LYS A 91 11.30 -5.90 18.58
N THR A 92 11.52 -4.65 19.00
CA THR A 92 11.52 -4.26 20.41
C THR A 92 10.12 -4.32 21.00
N ASN A 93 9.09 -4.12 20.18
CA ASN A 93 7.68 -4.29 20.54
C ASN A 93 7.28 -3.52 21.81
N GLY A 94 7.83 -2.32 21.99
CA GLY A 94 7.50 -1.48 23.15
C GLY A 94 6.37 -0.50 22.89
N LEU A 95 5.87 -0.38 21.65
CA LEU A 95 4.78 0.55 21.31
C LEU A 95 3.42 -0.02 21.68
N GLU A 96 2.46 0.88 21.92
CA GLU A 96 1.04 0.51 22.03
C GLU A 96 0.57 -0.25 20.76
N PRO A 97 -0.41 -1.17 20.84
CA PRO A 97 -0.78 -2.05 19.73
C PRO A 97 -1.07 -1.35 18.41
N GLU A 98 -1.80 -0.22 18.43
CA GLU A 98 -2.09 0.57 17.23
C GLU A 98 -0.80 1.13 16.60
N GLN A 99 0.06 1.74 17.41
CA GLN A 99 1.34 2.27 16.96
C GLN A 99 2.27 1.15 16.48
N HIS A 100 2.28 0.00 17.13
CA HIS A 100 3.08 -1.15 16.71
C HIS A 100 2.67 -1.62 15.31
N ILE A 101 1.37 -1.87 15.08
CA ILE A 101 0.85 -2.32 13.78
C ILE A 101 1.17 -1.32 12.68
N GLU A 102 0.98 -0.02 12.93
CA GLU A 102 1.33 1.00 11.96
C GLU A 102 2.83 0.99 11.63
N THR A 103 3.68 0.81 12.63
CA THR A 103 5.13 0.74 12.46
C THR A 103 5.53 -0.48 11.64
N GLN A 104 4.91 -1.63 11.91
CA GLN A 104 5.13 -2.84 11.14
C GLN A 104 4.66 -2.71 9.69
N ARG A 105 3.55 -2.01 9.44
CA ARG A 105 3.12 -1.67 8.08
C ARG A 105 4.15 -0.78 7.37
N MET A 106 4.64 0.27 8.04
CA MET A 106 5.69 1.13 7.46
C MET A 106 6.97 0.34 7.16
N TYR A 107 7.37 -0.57 8.06
CA TYR A 107 8.49 -1.47 7.81
C TYR A 107 8.27 -2.33 6.56
N ALA A 108 7.06 -2.89 6.38
CA ALA A 108 6.70 -3.63 5.18
C ALA A 108 6.75 -2.77 3.90
N ASP A 109 6.34 -1.50 3.96
CA ASP A 109 6.43 -0.55 2.85
C ASP A 109 7.88 -0.28 2.43
N ILE A 110 8.79 -0.13 3.40
CA ILE A 110 10.23 0.03 3.14
C ILE A 110 10.83 -1.25 2.55
N LEU A 111 10.52 -2.41 3.13
CA LEU A 111 10.97 -3.70 2.60
C LEU A 111 10.54 -3.90 1.14
N LEU A 112 9.30 -3.54 0.80
CA LEU A 112 8.81 -3.65 -0.58
C LEU A 112 9.57 -2.71 -1.51
N SER A 113 9.83 -1.47 -1.07
CA SER A 113 10.59 -0.47 -1.83
C SER A 113 12.04 -0.91 -2.08
N ASN A 114 12.65 -1.60 -1.10
CA ASN A 114 13.99 -2.19 -1.20
C ASN A 114 14.03 -3.52 -1.99
N GLY A 115 12.94 -3.91 -2.65
CA GLY A 115 12.86 -5.16 -3.42
C GLY A 115 12.82 -6.44 -2.57
N LYS A 116 12.68 -6.33 -1.24
CA LYS A 116 12.57 -7.46 -0.30
C LYS A 116 11.14 -8.00 -0.23
N THR A 117 10.55 -8.29 -1.40
CA THR A 117 9.12 -8.61 -1.58
C THR A 117 8.60 -9.72 -0.67
N LYS A 118 9.39 -10.79 -0.46
CA LYS A 118 8.99 -11.89 0.43
C LYS A 118 8.85 -11.46 1.89
N GLN A 119 9.76 -10.62 2.37
CA GLN A 119 9.77 -10.13 3.76
C GLN A 119 8.65 -9.09 3.96
N ALA A 120 8.43 -8.23 2.97
CA ALA A 120 7.30 -7.30 2.97
C ALA A 120 5.96 -8.04 3.09
N LEU A 121 5.75 -9.08 2.28
CA LEU A 121 4.55 -9.91 2.34
C LEU A 121 4.33 -10.57 3.71
N ALA A 122 5.40 -11.07 4.35
CA ALA A 122 5.30 -11.64 5.69
C ALA A 122 4.78 -10.59 6.69
N ASN A 123 5.35 -9.39 6.68
CA ASN A 123 4.93 -8.30 7.57
C ASN A 123 3.51 -7.80 7.28
N TYR A 124 3.10 -7.63 6.01
CA TYR A 124 1.71 -7.25 5.71
C TYR A 124 0.71 -8.30 6.17
N ASN A 125 1.01 -9.60 6.01
CA ASN A 125 0.13 -10.66 6.47
C ASN A 125 0.02 -10.67 8.00
N GLU A 126 1.11 -10.39 8.70
CA GLU A 126 1.12 -10.28 10.16
C GLU A 126 0.29 -9.07 10.63
N VAL A 127 0.48 -7.90 10.00
CA VAL A 127 -0.36 -6.70 10.22
C VAL A 127 -1.84 -7.03 10.03
N MET A 128 -2.20 -7.72 8.95
CA MET A 128 -3.58 -8.13 8.67
C MET A 128 -4.10 -9.16 9.70
N ALA A 129 -3.25 -10.05 10.20
CA ALA A 129 -3.62 -11.01 11.24
C ALA A 129 -3.85 -10.33 12.59
N GLN A 130 -2.97 -9.42 13.00
CA GLN A 130 -3.12 -8.65 14.23
C GLN A 130 -4.38 -7.77 14.18
N ASN A 131 -4.64 -7.12 13.04
CA ASN A 131 -5.82 -6.26 12.88
C ASN A 131 -7.15 -7.03 12.94
N LYS A 132 -7.19 -8.33 12.63
CA LYS A 132 -8.41 -9.14 12.82
C LYS A 132 -8.85 -9.22 14.28
N THR A 133 -7.89 -9.18 15.21
CA THR A 133 -8.15 -9.24 16.64
C THR A 133 -8.29 -7.85 17.25
N LEU A 134 -7.41 -6.92 16.87
CA LEU A 134 -7.32 -5.60 17.49
C LEU A 134 -8.30 -4.59 16.87
N ASN A 135 -8.64 -4.75 15.59
CA ASN A 135 -9.55 -3.88 14.85
C ASN A 135 -9.23 -2.37 14.99
N VAL A 136 -7.94 -2.03 14.92
CA VAL A 136 -7.43 -0.67 15.09
C VAL A 136 -7.20 0.05 13.76
N LEU A 137 -7.05 -0.70 12.65
CA LEU A 137 -6.85 -0.09 11.34
C LEU A 137 -8.17 0.35 10.72
N LYS A 138 -8.16 1.58 10.19
CA LYS A 138 -9.25 2.11 9.38
C LYS A 138 -9.44 1.29 8.10
N ALA A 139 -10.68 1.25 7.60
CA ALA A 139 -11.05 0.45 6.43
C ALA A 139 -10.22 0.80 5.18
N ASP A 140 -9.96 2.08 4.94
CA ASP A 140 -9.11 2.57 3.85
C ASP A 140 -7.66 2.06 3.94
N THR A 141 -7.12 1.98 5.16
CA THR A 141 -5.78 1.42 5.42
C THR A 141 -5.76 -0.07 5.14
N VAL A 142 -6.78 -0.81 5.59
CA VAL A 142 -6.94 -2.25 5.30
C VAL A 142 -7.01 -2.51 3.79
N GLN A 143 -7.78 -1.70 3.07
CA GLN A 143 -7.86 -1.75 1.61
C GLN A 143 -6.49 -1.54 0.96
N GLN A 144 -5.75 -0.50 1.36
CA GLN A 144 -4.41 -0.22 0.81
C GLN A 144 -3.42 -1.37 1.07
N ILE A 145 -3.47 -2.02 2.25
CA ILE A 145 -2.62 -3.17 2.55
C ILE A 145 -2.94 -4.33 1.60
N TRP A 146 -4.22 -4.62 1.34
CA TRP A 146 -4.59 -5.65 0.36
C TRP A 146 -4.11 -5.35 -1.06
N LEU A 147 -4.09 -4.08 -1.48
CA LEU A 147 -3.51 -3.71 -2.78
C LEU A 147 -2.00 -3.97 -2.81
N ARG A 148 -1.27 -3.62 -1.75
CA ARG A 148 0.18 -3.88 -1.65
C ARG A 148 0.48 -5.37 -1.64
N ILE A 149 -0.31 -6.18 -0.93
CA ILE A 149 -0.23 -7.65 -0.97
C ILE A 149 -0.48 -8.16 -2.39
N GLY A 150 -1.49 -7.63 -3.10
CA GLY A 150 -1.78 -7.98 -4.49
C GLY A 150 -0.63 -7.64 -5.43
N GLN A 151 -0.07 -6.44 -5.34
CA GLN A 151 1.08 -5.99 -6.15
C GLN A 151 2.33 -6.82 -5.89
N ALA A 152 2.66 -7.10 -4.63
CA ALA A 152 3.80 -7.92 -4.26
C ALA A 152 3.66 -9.37 -4.79
N ASN A 153 2.45 -9.96 -4.70
CA ASN A 153 2.20 -11.27 -5.29
C ASN A 153 2.20 -11.25 -6.83
N TYR A 154 1.83 -10.13 -7.45
CA TYR A 154 1.91 -9.95 -8.90
C TYR A 154 3.37 -9.98 -9.37
N GLN A 155 4.27 -9.25 -8.70
CA GLN A 155 5.71 -9.27 -8.98
C GLN A 155 6.32 -10.68 -8.84
N MET A 156 5.76 -11.50 -7.96
CA MET A 156 6.18 -12.89 -7.75
C MET A 156 5.45 -13.89 -8.64
N GLU A 157 4.61 -13.42 -9.57
CA GLU A 157 3.80 -14.25 -10.48
C GLU A 157 2.84 -15.23 -9.76
N ARG A 158 2.44 -14.90 -8.54
CA ARG A 158 1.52 -15.73 -7.74
C ARG A 158 0.07 -15.36 -8.05
N TRP A 159 -0.36 -15.67 -9.26
CA TRP A 159 -1.61 -15.15 -9.83
C TRP A 159 -2.88 -15.49 -9.02
N LYS A 160 -2.97 -16.69 -8.44
CA LYS A 160 -4.12 -17.06 -7.58
C LYS A 160 -4.21 -16.18 -6.34
N THR A 161 -3.07 -15.87 -5.71
CA THR A 161 -3.03 -14.99 -4.53
C THR A 161 -3.26 -13.53 -4.88
N VAL A 162 -2.91 -13.08 -6.10
CA VAL A 162 -3.30 -11.74 -6.58
C VAL A 162 -4.83 -11.61 -6.58
N LEU A 163 -5.54 -12.57 -7.16
CA LEU A 163 -7.02 -12.55 -7.15
C LEU A 163 -7.60 -12.65 -5.74
N GLY A 164 -6.97 -13.43 -4.85
CA GLY A 164 -7.34 -13.47 -3.43
C GLY A 164 -7.25 -12.11 -2.77
N ALA A 165 -6.12 -11.40 -2.95
CA ALA A 165 -5.91 -10.06 -2.40
C ALA A 165 -6.89 -9.03 -2.99
N VAL A 166 -7.15 -9.09 -4.29
CA VAL A 166 -8.16 -8.24 -4.95
C VAL A 166 -9.56 -8.49 -4.37
N ASN A 167 -9.93 -9.74 -4.11
CA ASN A 167 -11.21 -10.05 -3.47
C ASN A 167 -11.27 -9.52 -2.04
N SER A 168 -10.20 -9.66 -1.27
CA SER A 168 -10.12 -9.12 0.09
C SER A 168 -10.17 -7.58 0.13
N TYR A 169 -9.56 -6.91 -0.86
CA TYR A 169 -9.71 -5.46 -1.05
C TYR A 169 -11.18 -5.05 -1.21
N TYR A 170 -11.93 -5.75 -2.06
CA TYR A 170 -13.36 -5.48 -2.26
C TYR A 170 -14.19 -5.81 -1.01
N SER A 171 -13.90 -6.93 -0.33
CA SER A 171 -14.56 -7.28 0.94
C SER A 171 -14.34 -6.24 2.04
N ALA A 172 -13.21 -5.53 2.01
CA ALA A 172 -12.93 -4.41 2.91
C ALA A 172 -13.62 -3.09 2.49
N GLY A 173 -14.50 -3.10 1.49
CA GLY A 173 -15.21 -1.92 0.98
C GLY A 173 -14.43 -1.12 -0.06
N GLY A 174 -13.37 -1.70 -0.64
CA GLY A 174 -12.59 -1.06 -1.68
C GLY A 174 -13.42 -0.77 -2.94
N LYS A 175 -13.19 0.39 -3.56
CA LYS A 175 -13.88 0.80 -4.79
C LYS A 175 -13.21 0.22 -6.02
N THR A 176 -13.98 -0.08 -7.05
CA THR A 176 -13.39 -0.44 -8.35
C THR A 176 -12.64 0.76 -8.91
N THR A 177 -11.36 0.58 -9.17
CA THR A 177 -10.47 1.57 -9.78
C THR A 177 -9.62 0.90 -10.86
N VAL A 178 -9.09 1.69 -11.79
CA VAL A 178 -8.22 1.19 -12.86
C VAL A 178 -7.02 0.38 -12.33
N PRO A 179 -6.27 0.81 -11.29
CA PRO A 179 -5.18 0.00 -10.74
C PRO A 179 -5.60 -1.39 -10.25
N VAL A 180 -6.77 -1.49 -9.61
CA VAL A 180 -7.31 -2.78 -9.12
C VAL A 180 -7.71 -3.67 -10.29
N LEU A 181 -8.35 -3.10 -11.30
CA LEU A 181 -8.73 -3.81 -12.52
C LEU A 181 -7.49 -4.29 -13.30
N ASN A 182 -6.42 -3.51 -13.35
CA ASN A 182 -5.16 -3.92 -13.99
C ASN A 182 -4.53 -5.13 -13.28
N LEU A 183 -4.46 -5.11 -11.94
CA LEU A 183 -3.97 -6.25 -11.16
C LEU A 183 -4.82 -7.51 -11.40
N ARG A 184 -6.15 -7.35 -11.37
CA ARG A 184 -7.11 -8.42 -11.64
C ARG A 184 -6.93 -8.98 -13.06
N LEU A 185 -6.90 -8.11 -14.07
CA LEU A 185 -6.78 -8.51 -15.47
C LEU A 185 -5.51 -9.29 -15.72
N GLY A 186 -4.36 -8.81 -15.24
CA GLY A 186 -3.09 -9.50 -15.43
C GLY A 186 -3.11 -10.90 -14.79
N ALA A 187 -3.66 -11.04 -13.58
CA ALA A 187 -3.79 -12.35 -12.95
C ALA A 187 -4.79 -13.28 -13.67
N GLU A 188 -5.93 -12.75 -14.13
CA GLU A 188 -6.93 -13.52 -14.91
C GLU A 188 -6.35 -14.03 -16.23
N LEU A 189 -5.61 -13.18 -16.96
CA LEU A 189 -4.93 -13.55 -18.20
C LEU A 189 -3.88 -14.64 -17.97
N SER A 190 -3.02 -14.47 -16.95
CA SER A 190 -1.99 -15.46 -16.61
C SER A 190 -2.58 -16.82 -16.19
N LEU A 191 -3.75 -16.81 -15.55
CA LEU A 191 -4.50 -18.02 -15.17
C LEU A 191 -5.40 -18.55 -16.29
N LYS A 192 -5.36 -17.95 -17.49
CA LYS A 192 -6.21 -18.31 -18.64
C LYS A 192 -7.71 -18.24 -18.34
N GLN A 193 -8.12 -17.36 -17.41
CA GLN A 193 -9.51 -17.11 -17.07
C GLN A 193 -10.15 -16.14 -18.07
N TRP A 194 -10.23 -16.56 -19.35
CA TRP A 194 -10.60 -15.68 -20.47
C TRP A 194 -11.95 -14.99 -20.28
N SER A 195 -12.95 -15.70 -19.77
CA SER A 195 -14.28 -15.14 -19.52
C SER A 195 -14.29 -14.08 -18.39
N ASN A 196 -13.42 -14.24 -17.39
CA ASN A 196 -13.29 -13.25 -16.31
C ASN A 196 -12.49 -12.04 -16.79
N ALA A 197 -11.36 -12.28 -17.48
CA ALA A 197 -10.57 -11.23 -18.12
C ALA A 197 -11.42 -10.36 -19.04
N LEU A 198 -12.32 -10.98 -19.82
CA LEU A 198 -13.25 -10.28 -20.70
C LEU A 198 -14.14 -9.29 -19.92
N LYS A 199 -14.76 -9.74 -18.81
CA LYS A 199 -15.55 -8.86 -17.93
C LYS A 199 -14.71 -7.72 -17.36
N THR A 200 -13.48 -8.00 -16.97
CA THR A 200 -12.55 -6.98 -16.45
C THR A 200 -12.19 -5.95 -17.52
N THR A 201 -12.00 -6.36 -18.79
CA THR A 201 -11.77 -5.41 -19.89
C THR A 201 -12.98 -4.52 -20.18
N TRP A 202 -14.21 -5.02 -19.99
CA TRP A 202 -15.40 -4.18 -20.12
C TRP A 202 -15.44 -3.08 -19.06
N ALA A 203 -15.10 -3.42 -17.81
CA ALA A 203 -14.99 -2.44 -16.74
C ALA A 203 -13.92 -1.39 -17.07
N LEU A 204 -12.73 -1.82 -17.51
CA LEU A 204 -11.63 -0.92 -17.91
C LEU A 204 -12.04 0.03 -19.04
N ARG A 205 -12.74 -0.45 -20.08
CA ARG A 205 -13.29 0.41 -21.15
C ARG A 205 -14.30 1.43 -20.65
N GLY A 206 -15.06 1.10 -19.60
CA GLY A 206 -15.98 2.04 -18.97
C GLY A 206 -15.28 3.16 -18.20
N PHE A 207 -14.11 2.87 -17.62
CA PHE A 207 -13.29 3.86 -16.91
C PHE A 207 -12.39 4.69 -17.84
N GLU A 208 -11.82 4.07 -18.87
CA GLU A 208 -10.85 4.67 -19.80
C GLU A 208 -11.26 4.37 -21.25
N PRO A 209 -12.39 4.91 -21.74
CA PRO A 209 -12.90 4.61 -23.08
C PRO A 209 -11.97 5.07 -24.21
N GLU A 210 -11.15 6.09 -23.97
CA GLU A 210 -10.14 6.61 -24.90
C GLU A 210 -8.89 5.73 -25.01
N ARG A 211 -8.76 4.71 -24.17
CA ARG A 211 -7.58 3.84 -24.16
C ARG A 211 -7.73 2.68 -25.14
N GLU A 212 -7.15 2.83 -26.33
CA GLU A 212 -7.16 1.86 -27.43
C GLU A 212 -6.82 0.42 -26.99
N SER A 213 -5.86 0.26 -26.08
CA SER A 213 -5.41 -1.04 -25.58
C SER A 213 -6.51 -1.87 -24.93
N TRP A 214 -7.53 -1.24 -24.35
CA TRP A 214 -8.66 -1.97 -23.74
C TRP A 214 -9.60 -2.53 -24.79
N TRP A 215 -9.80 -1.81 -25.88
CA TRP A 215 -10.60 -2.27 -27.00
C TRP A 215 -9.98 -3.47 -27.69
N THR A 216 -8.70 -3.36 -28.06
CA THR A 216 -7.98 -4.44 -28.73
C THR A 216 -7.92 -5.70 -27.87
N GLN A 217 -7.70 -5.55 -26.55
CA GLN A 217 -7.77 -6.68 -25.61
C GLN A 217 -9.17 -7.30 -25.52
N THR A 218 -10.24 -6.50 -25.44
CA THR A 218 -11.61 -7.02 -25.45
C THR A 218 -11.91 -7.82 -26.74
N ILE A 219 -11.54 -7.29 -27.91
CA ILE A 219 -11.72 -7.97 -29.21
C ILE A 219 -10.97 -9.32 -29.19
N ASN A 220 -9.70 -9.31 -28.81
CA ASN A 220 -8.87 -10.52 -28.74
C ASN A 220 -9.43 -11.57 -27.77
N LEU A 221 -10.00 -11.12 -26.65
CA LEU A 221 -10.64 -12.02 -25.68
C LEU A 221 -11.94 -12.62 -26.22
N TYR A 222 -12.78 -11.84 -26.91
CA TYR A 222 -13.97 -12.38 -27.59
C TYR A 222 -13.60 -13.44 -28.63
N LEU A 223 -12.58 -13.19 -29.45
CA LEU A 223 -12.06 -14.17 -30.41
C LEU A 223 -11.58 -15.45 -29.71
N ARG A 224 -10.83 -15.29 -28.61
CA ARG A 224 -10.29 -16.40 -27.83
C ARG A 224 -11.36 -17.28 -27.19
N VAL A 225 -12.50 -16.71 -26.80
CA VAL A 225 -13.66 -17.48 -26.28
C VAL A 225 -14.64 -17.92 -27.37
N GLY A 226 -14.31 -17.73 -28.65
CA GLY A 226 -15.12 -18.16 -29.79
C GLY A 226 -16.37 -17.30 -30.05
N ASN A 227 -16.46 -16.10 -29.45
CA ASN A 227 -17.60 -15.21 -29.63
C ASN A 227 -17.34 -14.19 -30.75
N TYR A 228 -17.28 -14.69 -31.98
CA TYR A 228 -16.96 -13.91 -33.18
C TYR A 228 -17.95 -12.77 -33.43
N SER A 229 -19.24 -12.97 -33.12
CA SER A 229 -20.27 -11.93 -33.25
C SER A 229 -19.96 -10.71 -32.37
N GLN A 230 -19.61 -10.95 -31.10
CA GLN A 230 -19.23 -9.87 -30.19
C GLN A 230 -17.86 -9.25 -30.53
N ALA A 231 -16.91 -10.05 -31.04
CA ALA A 231 -15.65 -9.52 -31.55
C ALA A 231 -15.89 -8.52 -32.69
N LEU A 232 -16.71 -8.88 -33.69
CA LEU A 232 -17.07 -8.01 -34.80
C LEU A 232 -17.86 -6.78 -34.33
N ALA A 233 -18.81 -6.94 -33.41
CA ALA A 233 -19.54 -5.82 -32.84
C ALA A 233 -18.61 -4.83 -32.10
N THR A 234 -17.64 -5.35 -31.34
CA THR A 234 -16.66 -4.54 -30.63
C THR A 234 -15.70 -3.84 -31.58
N LEU A 235 -15.29 -4.50 -32.67
CA LEU A 235 -14.47 -3.88 -33.71
C LEU A 235 -15.18 -2.69 -34.38
N LYS A 236 -16.47 -2.83 -34.70
CA LYS A 236 -17.26 -1.71 -35.24
C LYS A 236 -17.36 -0.55 -34.26
N GLN A 237 -17.45 -0.82 -32.96
CA GLN A 237 -17.44 0.22 -31.93
C GLN A 237 -16.06 0.88 -31.80
N TYR A 238 -14.99 0.11 -31.91
CA TYR A 238 -13.60 0.57 -31.91
C TYR A 238 -13.34 1.57 -33.05
N GLU A 239 -13.77 1.25 -34.28
CA GLU A 239 -13.66 2.15 -35.42
C GLU A 239 -14.49 3.44 -35.23
N ARG A 240 -15.72 3.30 -34.70
CA ARG A 240 -16.58 4.46 -34.37
C ARG A 240 -16.02 5.35 -33.28
N ALA A 241 -15.21 4.79 -32.38
CA ALA A 241 -14.48 5.55 -31.36
C ALA A 241 -13.26 6.29 -31.94
N GLY A 242 -12.99 6.17 -33.25
CA GLY A 242 -11.92 6.88 -33.95
C GLY A 242 -10.60 6.12 -33.98
N PHE A 243 -10.55 4.86 -33.53
CA PHE A 243 -9.35 4.04 -33.62
C PHE A 243 -9.26 3.33 -34.96
N GLU A 244 -8.03 3.10 -35.41
CA GLU A 244 -7.76 2.38 -36.65
C GLU A 244 -7.06 1.05 -36.39
N LEU A 245 -7.36 0.03 -37.18
CA LEU A 245 -6.55 -1.20 -37.17
C LEU A 245 -5.18 -0.91 -37.77
N SER A 246 -4.11 -1.36 -37.10
CA SER A 246 -2.77 -1.38 -37.69
C SER A 246 -2.70 -2.31 -38.91
N LYS A 247 -1.69 -2.13 -39.77
CA LYS A 247 -1.51 -2.97 -40.97
C LYS A 247 -1.47 -4.47 -40.66
N THR A 248 -0.85 -4.86 -39.54
CA THR A 248 -0.76 -6.25 -39.10
C THR A 248 -2.10 -6.82 -38.61
N GLN A 249 -3.01 -5.97 -38.14
CA GLN A 249 -4.35 -6.41 -37.69
C GLN A 249 -5.38 -6.45 -38.83
N ARG A 250 -5.04 -5.91 -40.02
CA ARG A 250 -5.88 -5.95 -41.22
C ARG A 250 -5.60 -7.18 -42.11
N ALA A 251 -4.45 -7.84 -41.91
CA ALA A 251 -3.99 -9.00 -42.66
C ALA A 251 -4.46 -10.30 -42.00
#